data_AF-A0A8R1ER20-F1
#
_entry.id   AF-A0A8R1ER20-F1
#
_cell.length_a   1.000
_cell.length_b   1.000
_cell.length_c   1.000
_cell.angle_alpha   90.00
_cell.angle_beta   90.00
_cell.angle_gamma   90.00
#
_symmetry.space_group_name_H-M   'P 1'
#
loop_
_entity.id
_entity.type
_entity.pdbx_description
1 polymer ?
#
loop_
_entity_poly.entity_id
_entity_poly.type
_entity_poly.pdbx_seq_one_letter_code
_entity_poly.pdbx_strand_id
1 'polypeptide(L)'
;MFHAERSIGEDGFVYGWLEKLIVSTNPVMQAEVEEMLAWMLELNESGVLLDWLMMQCYTQPPAVACRCFRALVRVFSRRDFPCEFVSLFVLCQSMLAVNSVTDCALHMIEILRKQFLDTSNLHATSPAQQVAPIVQMRNQTVDVITSYPGGHIFPIEQHDICTRLANSYPQLTVTIFSEVSYRLEMKNCTNKAQLLAILHPWIANLELVDQNVVEEAAEGPRGWGSEEATQLVLNNLLYLTLTLSSDYEQELAEVWKTLVISFPANLPAVLNFFYTTTLLSQESLLTHTKRICVWFTSDGNAREASIEKEEPMKDGVRLLPMPAYGGHYSPLSQFLPPVVQPVQFFNKSEVGLLLVCDIIRTRSTVDWSDSLALLLHFSILRLDSLRPALCRHARQAIINVLMIYMEKSQLPLVSSILLKNDMIYGTEGSEITGEVSVGVCREESPSFARATADEYRRMIFACPSLFSRNSDLLSAIVFCLSEK
;
A
#
# COMPACT_ATOMS: atom_id res chain seq x y z
N MET A 1 -32.43 26.20 27.63
CA MET A 1 -33.17 24.96 27.91
C MET A 1 -32.30 23.82 27.40
N PHE A 2 -31.33 23.39 28.20
CA PHE A 2 -30.39 22.33 27.84
C PHE A 2 -31.09 20.99 28.06
N HIS A 3 -31.62 20.38 27.00
CA HIS A 3 -32.13 19.02 27.08
C HIS A 3 -30.93 18.06 27.13
N ALA A 4 -30.72 17.41 28.27
CA ALA A 4 -29.56 16.55 28.55
C ALA A 4 -29.39 15.42 27.50
N GLU A 5 -30.49 14.83 27.04
CA GLU A 5 -30.49 13.73 26.06
C GLU A 5 -30.05 14.16 24.65
N ARG A 6 -30.09 15.45 24.30
CA ARG A 6 -29.61 15.99 23.02
C ARG A 6 -28.22 16.64 23.11
N SER A 7 -27.54 16.50 24.25
CA SER A 7 -26.27 17.18 24.48
C SER A 7 -25.04 16.36 24.07
N ILE A 8 -25.06 15.04 24.28
CA ILE A 8 -23.94 14.09 24.03
C ILE A 8 -24.31 12.99 23.00
N GLY A 9 -25.49 13.08 22.36
CA GLY A 9 -25.89 12.18 21.25
C GLY A 9 -25.23 12.52 19.91
N GLU A 10 -25.51 11.79 18.83
CA GLU A 10 -24.85 11.96 17.50
C GLU A 10 -24.81 13.41 16.98
N ASP A 11 -25.84 14.22 17.25
CA ASP A 11 -25.91 15.64 16.90
C ASP A 11 -25.74 16.59 18.11
N GLY A 12 -24.97 16.15 19.11
CA GLY A 12 -24.77 16.88 20.36
C GLY A 12 -24.10 18.24 20.17
N PHE A 13 -24.76 19.32 20.56
CA PHE A 13 -24.19 20.68 20.48
C PHE A 13 -22.93 20.87 21.34
N VAL A 14 -22.66 19.95 22.28
CA VAL A 14 -21.51 20.00 23.19
C VAL A 14 -20.20 19.74 22.45
N TYR A 15 -20.19 18.95 21.37
CA TYR A 15 -18.96 18.62 20.66
C TYR A 15 -18.26 19.84 20.06
N GLY A 16 -19.02 20.78 19.46
CA GLY A 16 -18.45 22.02 18.95
C GLY A 16 -17.87 22.94 20.04
N TRP A 17 -18.32 22.82 21.28
CA TRP A 17 -17.72 23.50 22.43
C TRP A 17 -16.46 22.77 22.92
N LEU A 18 -16.52 21.43 23.01
CA LEU A 18 -15.38 20.61 23.40
C LEU A 18 -14.21 20.77 22.43
N GLU A 19 -14.46 20.80 21.11
CA GLU A 19 -13.43 21.07 20.10
C GLU A 19 -12.68 22.39 20.36
N LYS A 20 -13.41 23.45 20.74
CA LYS A 20 -12.79 24.73 21.09
C LYS A 20 -12.03 24.68 22.40
N LEU A 21 -12.48 23.87 23.36
CA LEU A 21 -11.80 23.71 24.64
C LEU A 21 -10.49 22.92 24.52
N ILE A 22 -10.50 21.80 23.80
CA ILE A 22 -9.31 20.95 23.69
C ILE A 22 -8.17 21.66 22.94
N VAL A 23 -8.50 22.55 22.00
CA VAL A 23 -7.53 23.36 21.24
C VAL A 23 -7.14 24.66 21.98
N SER A 24 -7.77 24.97 23.12
CA SER A 24 -7.53 26.20 23.85
C SER A 24 -6.06 26.34 24.30
N THR A 25 -5.53 27.55 24.16
CA THR A 25 -4.17 27.92 24.59
C THR A 25 -4.10 28.35 26.05
N ASN A 26 -5.24 28.41 26.76
CA ASN A 26 -5.29 28.82 28.16
C ASN A 26 -4.66 27.74 29.08
N PRO A 27 -3.63 28.05 29.87
CA PRO A 27 -2.91 27.06 30.68
C PRO A 27 -3.79 26.35 31.73
N VAL A 28 -4.80 27.05 32.27
CA VAL A 28 -5.73 26.46 33.24
C VAL A 28 -6.62 25.43 32.56
N MET A 29 -7.23 25.79 31.42
CA MET A 29 -8.02 24.83 30.64
C MET A 29 -7.16 23.65 30.20
N GLN A 30 -5.92 23.92 29.81
CA GLN A 30 -4.99 22.90 29.39
C GLN A 30 -4.67 21.87 30.47
N ALA A 31 -4.61 22.26 31.74
CA ALA A 31 -4.39 21.36 32.87
C ALA A 31 -5.62 20.52 33.21
N GLU A 32 -6.82 21.09 33.05
CA GLU A 32 -8.07 20.46 33.50
C GLU A 32 -8.81 19.68 32.40
N VAL A 33 -8.53 19.93 31.12
CA VAL A 33 -9.26 19.30 30.00
C VAL A 33 -9.13 17.77 30.01
N GLU A 34 -7.96 17.22 30.36
CA GLU A 34 -7.77 15.77 30.42
C GLU A 34 -8.67 15.12 31.48
N GLU A 35 -8.68 15.69 32.69
CA GLU A 35 -9.55 15.26 33.78
C GLU A 35 -11.02 15.42 33.40
N MET A 36 -11.40 16.58 32.85
CA MET A 36 -12.77 16.87 32.42
C MET A 36 -13.25 15.84 31.39
N LEU A 37 -12.47 15.54 30.37
CA LEU A 37 -12.83 14.55 29.34
C LEU A 37 -12.99 13.14 29.94
N ALA A 38 -12.08 12.74 30.85
CA ALA A 38 -12.18 11.47 31.53
C ALA A 38 -13.45 11.38 32.40
N TRP A 39 -13.75 12.41 33.20
CA TRP A 39 -14.99 12.47 33.99
C TRP A 39 -16.24 12.45 33.11
N MET A 40 -16.23 13.19 32.00
CA MET A 40 -17.36 13.19 31.07
C MET A 40 -17.61 11.80 30.49
N LEU A 41 -16.56 11.05 30.14
CA LEU A 41 -16.72 9.70 29.63
C LEU A 41 -17.12 8.71 30.74
N GLU A 42 -16.48 8.77 31.91
CA GLU A 42 -16.77 7.93 33.08
C GLU A 42 -18.21 8.08 33.58
N LEU A 43 -18.79 9.29 33.53
CA LEU A 43 -20.12 9.57 34.08
C LEU A 43 -21.27 9.29 33.10
N ASN A 44 -21.02 9.34 31.79
CA ASN A 44 -22.08 9.25 30.78
C ASN A 44 -22.13 7.88 30.06
N GLU A 45 -21.05 7.09 30.09
CA GLU A 45 -20.96 5.78 29.41
C GLU A 45 -21.40 5.80 27.93
N SER A 46 -21.19 6.94 27.26
CA SER A 46 -21.65 7.16 25.88
C SER A 46 -20.61 6.64 24.89
N GLY A 47 -21.01 5.67 24.05
CA GLY A 47 -20.20 5.21 22.92
C GLY A 47 -19.90 6.33 21.92
N VAL A 48 -20.86 7.23 21.67
CA VAL A 48 -20.66 8.38 20.76
C VAL A 48 -19.57 9.32 21.27
N LEU A 49 -19.50 9.55 22.58
CA LEU A 49 -18.44 10.38 23.19
C LEU A 49 -17.08 9.67 23.13
N LEU A 50 -17.05 8.35 23.33
CA LEU A 50 -15.85 7.55 23.15
C LEU A 50 -15.32 7.68 21.71
N ASP A 51 -16.18 7.47 20.72
CA ASP A 51 -15.83 7.56 19.31
C ASP A 51 -15.35 8.96 18.94
N TRP A 52 -16.06 10.00 19.40
CA TRP A 52 -15.63 11.38 19.20
C TRP A 52 -14.24 11.63 19.81
N LEU A 53 -13.98 11.16 21.03
CA LEU A 53 -12.70 11.35 21.71
C LEU A 53 -11.57 10.58 21.00
N MET A 54 -11.83 9.36 20.53
CA MET A 54 -10.91 8.60 19.70
C MET A 54 -10.61 9.33 18.37
N MET A 55 -11.61 9.93 17.75
CA MET A 55 -11.43 10.74 16.54
C MET A 55 -10.55 11.97 16.78
N GLN A 56 -10.62 12.59 17.96
CA GLN A 56 -9.71 13.69 18.30
C GLN A 56 -8.24 13.24 18.35
N CYS A 57 -7.96 12.00 18.74
CA CYS A 57 -6.59 11.46 18.75
C CYS A 57 -5.98 11.31 17.34
N TYR A 58 -6.82 11.16 16.30
CA TYR A 58 -6.39 11.04 14.91
C TYR A 58 -6.35 12.37 14.14
N THR A 59 -7.13 13.36 14.57
CA THR A 59 -7.37 14.59 13.79
C THR A 59 -6.72 15.83 14.39
N GLN A 60 -6.45 15.83 15.70
CA GLN A 60 -5.89 16.98 16.39
C GLN A 60 -4.35 16.99 16.38
N PRO A 61 -3.72 18.16 16.57
CA PRO A 61 -2.27 18.25 16.72
C PRO A 61 -1.74 17.35 17.87
N PRO A 62 -0.48 16.88 17.80
CA PRO A 62 0.05 15.87 18.72
C PRO A 62 -0.14 16.20 20.21
N ALA A 63 0.00 17.46 20.61
CA ALA A 63 -0.17 17.88 21.99
C ALA A 63 -1.61 17.70 22.51
N VAL A 64 -2.61 17.95 21.67
CA VAL A 64 -4.03 17.79 22.02
C VAL A 64 -4.41 16.31 21.95
N ALA A 65 -3.99 15.61 20.89
CA ALA A 65 -4.19 14.17 20.74
C ALA A 65 -3.65 13.38 21.95
N CYS A 66 -2.47 13.74 22.47
CA CYS A 66 -1.91 13.10 23.66
C CYS A 66 -2.81 13.25 24.90
N ARG A 67 -3.45 14.40 25.10
CA ARG A 67 -4.32 14.64 26.26
C ARG A 67 -5.63 13.86 26.13
N CYS A 68 -6.21 13.87 24.93
CA CYS A 68 -7.37 13.04 24.62
C CYS A 68 -7.06 11.56 24.85
N PHE A 69 -5.89 11.10 24.42
CA PHE A 69 -5.47 9.72 24.62
C PHE A 69 -5.21 9.37 26.10
N ARG A 70 -4.59 10.25 26.88
CA ARG A 70 -4.45 10.03 28.33
C ARG A 70 -5.78 9.99 29.06
N ALA A 71 -6.74 10.83 28.66
CA ALA A 71 -8.10 10.76 29.18
C ALA A 71 -8.74 9.40 28.91
N LEU A 72 -8.59 8.84 27.69
CA LEU A 72 -9.02 7.47 27.38
C LEU A 72 -8.35 6.45 28.30
N VAL A 73 -7.02 6.46 28.37
CA VAL A 73 -6.24 5.50 29.19
C VAL A 73 -6.72 5.51 30.64
N ARG A 74 -6.95 6.70 31.21
CA ARG A 74 -7.45 6.86 32.57
C ARG A 74 -8.80 6.16 32.81
N VAL A 75 -9.75 6.30 31.88
CA VAL A 75 -11.09 5.68 32.01
C VAL A 75 -10.96 4.15 32.02
N PHE A 76 -10.22 3.60 31.05
CA PHE A 76 -10.04 2.15 30.91
C PHE A 76 -9.17 1.52 32.01
N SER A 77 -8.25 2.29 32.63
CA SER A 77 -7.47 1.81 33.78
C SER A 77 -8.32 1.64 35.05
N ARG A 78 -9.48 2.30 35.15
CA ARG A 78 -10.31 2.32 36.36
C ARG A 78 -11.52 1.42 36.29
N ARG A 79 -12.06 1.20 35.10
CA ARG A 79 -13.31 0.46 34.89
C ARG A 79 -13.28 -0.30 33.57
N ASP A 80 -14.03 -1.39 33.53
CA ASP A 80 -14.37 -2.07 32.28
C ASP A 80 -15.40 -1.22 31.53
N PHE A 81 -14.98 -0.61 30.42
CA PHE A 81 -15.82 0.22 29.58
C PHE A 81 -16.15 -0.52 28.27
N PRO A 82 -17.44 -0.60 27.86
CA PRO A 82 -17.79 -1.27 26.61
C PRO A 82 -17.22 -0.48 25.43
N CYS A 83 -16.42 -1.13 24.58
CA CYS A 83 -15.77 -0.48 23.46
C CYS A 83 -15.62 -1.42 22.26
N GLU A 84 -15.42 -0.82 21.09
CA GLU A 84 -14.95 -1.53 19.92
C GLU A 84 -13.45 -1.81 20.06
N PHE A 85 -13.12 -3.03 20.48
CA PHE A 85 -11.74 -3.47 20.73
C PHE A 85 -10.78 -3.11 19.59
N VAL A 86 -11.15 -3.42 18.34
CA VAL A 86 -10.29 -3.23 17.15
C VAL A 86 -9.92 -1.75 16.96
N SER A 87 -10.92 -0.88 16.97
CA SER A 87 -10.78 0.57 16.79
C SER A 87 -9.83 1.18 17.83
N LEU A 88 -9.99 0.78 19.10
CA LEU A 88 -9.16 1.27 20.20
C LEU A 88 -7.76 0.65 20.19
N PHE A 89 -7.65 -0.62 19.81
CA PHE A 89 -6.38 -1.34 19.71
C PHE A 89 -5.49 -0.79 18.59
N VAL A 90 -6.07 -0.43 17.43
CA VAL A 90 -5.36 0.28 16.35
C VAL A 90 -4.91 1.66 16.81
N LEU A 91 -5.76 2.40 17.53
CA LEU A 91 -5.39 3.70 18.08
C LEU A 91 -4.19 3.59 19.00
N CYS A 92 -4.18 2.63 19.94
CA CYS A 92 -3.05 2.44 20.85
C CYS A 92 -1.76 2.10 20.11
N GLN A 93 -1.81 1.22 19.10
CA GLN A 93 -0.65 0.92 18.27
C GLN A 93 -0.12 2.17 17.56
N SER A 94 -0.99 3.07 17.08
CA SER A 94 -0.57 4.33 16.44
C SER A 94 0.09 5.30 17.42
N MET A 95 -0.35 5.31 18.68
CA MET A 95 0.17 6.18 19.74
C MET A 95 1.54 5.73 20.29
N LEU A 96 1.97 4.49 20.02
CA LEU A 96 3.30 4.00 20.42
C LEU A 96 4.44 4.85 19.83
N ALA A 97 4.23 5.44 18.64
CA ALA A 97 5.21 6.31 17.99
C ALA A 97 5.38 7.68 18.70
N VAL A 98 4.49 8.01 19.64
CA VAL A 98 4.45 9.31 20.30
C VAL A 98 5.05 9.20 21.71
N ASN A 99 6.32 9.58 21.84
CA ASN A 99 7.13 9.43 23.07
C ASN A 99 6.43 9.87 24.36
N SER A 100 5.60 10.91 24.33
CA SER A 100 4.92 11.43 25.53
C SER A 100 3.78 10.56 26.05
N VAL A 101 3.32 9.58 25.26
CA VAL A 101 2.21 8.67 25.60
C VAL A 101 2.52 7.20 25.31
N THR A 102 3.75 6.85 24.94
CA THR A 102 4.16 5.47 24.66
C THR A 102 3.87 4.52 25.83
N ASP A 103 4.20 4.90 27.07
CA ASP A 103 3.90 4.10 28.26
C ASP A 103 2.39 3.94 28.49
N CYS A 104 1.62 5.01 28.25
CA CYS A 104 0.16 4.97 28.33
C CYS A 104 -0.44 4.02 27.28
N ALA A 105 0.12 4.02 26.06
CA ALA A 105 -0.31 3.14 24.98
C ALA A 105 0.02 1.68 25.27
N LEU A 106 1.21 1.39 25.79
CA LEU A 106 1.59 0.06 26.26
C LEU A 106 0.66 -0.44 27.37
N HIS A 107 0.36 0.42 28.35
CA HIS A 107 -0.56 0.08 29.43
C HIS A 107 -1.97 -0.22 28.92
N MET A 108 -2.49 0.59 27.99
CA MET A 108 -3.79 0.37 27.38
C MET A 108 -3.85 -0.92 26.56
N ILE A 109 -2.82 -1.21 25.76
CA ILE A 109 -2.70 -2.47 25.01
C ILE A 109 -2.79 -3.66 25.96
N GLU A 110 -2.13 -3.60 27.11
CA GLU A 110 -2.15 -4.66 28.11
C GLU A 110 -3.54 -4.86 28.74
N ILE A 111 -4.26 -3.76 29.02
CA ILE A 111 -5.65 -3.82 29.51
C ILE A 111 -6.53 -4.53 28.47
N LEU A 112 -6.48 -4.07 27.21
CA LEU A 112 -7.28 -4.63 26.13
C LEU A 112 -6.96 -6.10 25.87
N ARG A 113 -5.68 -6.48 25.95
CA ARG A 113 -5.23 -7.87 25.82
C ARG A 113 -5.87 -8.76 26.88
N LYS A 114 -5.81 -8.36 28.15
CA LYS A 114 -6.42 -9.13 29.26
C LYS A 114 -7.94 -9.24 29.10
N GLN A 115 -8.60 -8.13 28.77
CA GLN A 115 -10.05 -8.08 28.66
C GLN A 115 -10.58 -8.92 27.50
N PHE A 116 -9.99 -8.80 26.31
CA PHE A 116 -10.57 -9.35 25.07
C PHE A 116 -9.85 -10.59 24.52
N LEU A 117 -8.56 -10.78 24.82
CA LEU A 117 -7.75 -11.84 24.23
C LEU A 117 -7.52 -12.99 25.24
N ASP A 118 -7.30 -12.69 26.51
CA ASP A 118 -7.03 -13.73 27.53
C ASP A 118 -8.32 -14.34 28.12
N THR A 119 -9.36 -13.53 28.32
CA THR A 119 -10.60 -13.93 29.04
C THR A 119 -11.57 -14.76 28.18
N SER A 120 -11.47 -14.68 26.85
CA SER A 120 -12.28 -15.43 25.88
C SER A 120 -12.15 -16.97 26.01
N ASN A 121 -11.22 -17.45 26.83
CA ASN A 121 -10.95 -18.86 27.08
C ASN A 121 -11.77 -19.48 28.24
N LEU A 122 -12.51 -18.68 29.04
CA LEU A 122 -13.16 -19.18 30.27
C LEU A 122 -14.67 -19.50 30.15
N HIS A 123 -15.34 -19.15 29.04
CA HIS A 123 -16.81 -19.29 28.89
C HIS A 123 -17.27 -20.24 27.77
N ALA A 124 -16.54 -21.33 27.51
CA ALA A 124 -16.95 -22.37 26.56
C ALA A 124 -17.98 -23.38 27.10
N THR A 125 -18.88 -22.98 28.02
CA THR A 125 -19.93 -23.87 28.57
C THR A 125 -21.24 -23.14 28.84
N SER A 126 -21.94 -22.65 27.81
CA SER A 126 -23.41 -22.46 27.86
C SER A 126 -24.01 -22.26 26.45
N PRO A 127 -25.09 -22.99 26.04
CA PRO A 127 -25.53 -23.01 24.64
C PRO A 127 -26.57 -21.93 24.22
N ALA A 128 -26.78 -20.83 24.95
CA ALA A 128 -28.04 -20.08 24.83
C ALA A 128 -27.98 -18.61 24.38
N GLN A 129 -26.84 -18.05 23.96
CA GLN A 129 -26.80 -16.70 23.36
C GLN A 129 -25.95 -16.67 22.10
N GLN A 130 -26.61 -16.81 20.95
CA GLN A 130 -26.05 -16.56 19.62
C GLN A 130 -25.92 -15.05 19.40
N VAL A 131 -24.87 -14.47 19.95
CA VAL A 131 -24.16 -13.34 19.32
C VAL A 131 -22.80 -13.92 18.95
N ALA A 132 -22.40 -13.82 17.69
CA ALA A 132 -21.28 -14.55 17.11
C ALA A 132 -20.05 -14.54 18.04
N PRO A 133 -19.52 -15.71 18.46
CA PRO A 133 -18.34 -15.75 19.29
C PRO A 133 -17.16 -15.30 18.44
N ILE A 134 -16.62 -14.12 18.74
CA ILE A 134 -15.37 -13.64 18.20
C ILE A 134 -14.28 -14.61 18.70
N VAL A 135 -13.85 -15.50 17.80
CA VAL A 135 -12.59 -16.25 17.82
C VAL A 135 -12.42 -17.21 19.02
N GLN A 136 -12.55 -18.53 18.76
CA GLN A 136 -11.99 -19.56 19.63
C GLN A 136 -10.45 -19.45 19.60
N MET A 137 -9.85 -18.91 20.66
CA MET A 137 -8.40 -18.80 20.81
C MET A 137 -7.82 -20.13 21.32
N ARG A 138 -6.71 -20.57 20.73
CA ARG A 138 -5.92 -21.70 21.23
C ARG A 138 -4.56 -21.17 21.69
N ASN A 139 -4.23 -21.48 22.94
CA ASN A 139 -3.10 -20.95 23.71
C ASN A 139 -1.74 -20.93 22.99
N GLN A 140 -1.13 -19.74 22.91
CA GLN A 140 0.29 -19.56 23.13
C GLN A 140 0.46 -18.41 24.14
N THR A 141 0.67 -18.74 25.41
CA THR A 141 1.07 -17.77 26.43
C THR A 141 2.51 -17.36 26.14
N VAL A 142 2.69 -16.29 25.37
CA VAL A 142 3.99 -15.63 25.23
C VAL A 142 4.00 -14.43 26.18
N ASP A 143 5.00 -14.37 27.05
CA ASP A 143 5.27 -13.20 27.90
C ASP A 143 5.72 -12.03 27.01
N VAL A 144 4.77 -11.31 26.41
CA VAL A 144 5.05 -10.23 25.44
C VAL A 144 5.79 -9.05 26.09
N ILE A 145 5.74 -8.88 27.42
CA ILE A 145 6.19 -7.64 28.09
C ILE A 145 7.10 -7.87 29.33
N THR A 146 7.24 -9.09 29.86
CA THR A 146 8.01 -9.32 31.11
C THR A 146 9.27 -10.15 30.90
N SER A 147 10.33 -9.53 30.37
CA SER A 147 11.72 -9.69 30.85
C SER A 147 12.71 -8.89 30.00
N TYR A 148 13.31 -7.85 30.56
CA TYR A 148 14.62 -7.37 30.11
C TYR A 148 15.58 -7.43 31.30
N PRO A 149 16.46 -8.45 31.38
CA PRO A 149 17.57 -8.46 32.31
C PRO A 149 18.69 -7.57 31.73
N GLY A 150 18.93 -6.42 32.35
CA GLY A 150 20.09 -5.57 32.05
C GLY A 150 19.71 -4.20 31.56
N GLY A 151 19.90 -3.20 32.43
CA GLY A 151 19.61 -1.81 32.14
C GLY A 151 20.53 -1.22 31.07
N HIS A 152 19.99 -1.00 29.87
CA HIS A 152 20.33 0.08 28.95
C HIS A 152 19.09 0.32 28.06
N ILE A 153 18.35 1.40 28.35
CA ILE A 153 17.06 1.72 27.72
C ILE A 153 17.33 2.30 26.33
N PHE A 154 17.30 1.46 25.29
CA PHE A 154 17.11 1.93 23.92
C PHE A 154 15.64 2.33 23.71
N PRO A 155 15.32 3.30 22.84
CA PRO A 155 13.94 3.62 22.51
C PRO A 155 13.27 2.37 21.94
N ILE A 156 12.17 1.92 22.55
CA ILE A 156 11.39 0.81 21.99
C ILE A 156 10.71 1.34 20.72
N GLU A 157 11.08 0.80 19.56
CA GLU A 157 10.48 1.22 18.29
C GLU A 157 9.06 0.65 18.19
N GLN A 158 8.10 1.49 17.76
CA GLN A 158 6.70 1.10 17.50
C GLN A 158 6.60 -0.20 16.72
N HIS A 159 7.49 -0.36 15.73
CA HIS A 159 7.57 -1.51 14.87
C HIS A 159 7.74 -2.83 15.64
N ASP A 160 8.69 -2.91 16.59
CA ASP A 160 9.00 -4.16 17.31
C ASP A 160 7.83 -4.64 18.18
N ILE A 161 7.12 -3.70 18.81
CA ILE A 161 5.92 -4.03 19.58
C ILE A 161 4.82 -4.55 18.65
N CYS A 162 4.56 -3.84 17.55
CA CYS A 162 3.53 -4.23 16.59
C CYS A 162 3.85 -5.59 15.94
N THR A 163 5.13 -5.89 15.66
CA THR A 163 5.58 -7.20 15.18
C THR A 163 5.29 -8.31 16.19
N ARG A 164 5.58 -8.09 17.48
CA ARG A 164 5.25 -9.08 18.52
C ARG A 164 3.75 -9.31 18.66
N LEU A 165 2.94 -8.25 18.57
CA LEU A 165 1.47 -8.34 18.60
C LEU A 165 0.93 -9.09 17.39
N ALA A 166 1.41 -8.77 16.18
CA ALA A 166 1.00 -9.44 14.95
C ALA A 166 1.36 -10.93 14.96
N ASN A 167 2.54 -11.29 15.48
CA ASN A 167 2.95 -12.69 15.61
C ASN A 167 2.14 -13.45 16.67
N SER A 168 1.73 -12.77 17.74
CA SER A 168 0.94 -13.38 18.83
C SER A 168 -0.53 -13.54 18.47
N TYR A 169 -1.07 -12.67 17.61
CA TYR A 169 -2.49 -12.63 17.24
C TYR A 169 -2.73 -12.57 15.72
N PRO A 170 -2.14 -13.47 14.91
CA PRO A 170 -2.21 -13.39 13.45
C PRO A 170 -3.65 -13.45 12.89
N GLN A 171 -4.59 -14.03 13.63
CA GLN A 171 -6.01 -14.05 13.29
C GLN A 171 -6.65 -12.65 13.20
N LEU A 172 -6.06 -11.63 13.82
CA LEU A 172 -6.56 -10.25 13.75
C LEU A 172 -6.09 -9.51 12.49
N THR A 173 -5.21 -10.11 11.67
CA THR A 173 -4.56 -9.45 10.53
C THR A 173 -5.54 -8.73 9.59
N VAL A 174 -6.57 -9.42 9.08
CA VAL A 174 -7.55 -8.81 8.16
C VAL A 174 -8.36 -7.72 8.84
N THR A 175 -8.73 -7.94 10.10
CA THR A 175 -9.53 -7.01 10.90
C THR A 175 -8.77 -5.72 11.19
N ILE A 176 -7.49 -5.81 11.56
CA ILE A 176 -6.62 -4.66 11.77
C ILE A 176 -6.34 -3.94 10.46
N PHE A 177 -6.05 -4.68 9.38
CA PHE A 177 -5.83 -4.10 8.06
C PHE A 177 -7.08 -3.33 7.57
N SER A 178 -8.27 -3.91 7.73
CA SER A 178 -9.55 -3.30 7.39
C SER A 178 -9.79 -2.00 8.16
N GLU A 179 -9.59 -2.02 9.48
CA GLU A 179 -9.77 -0.84 10.34
C GLU A 179 -8.76 0.26 9.98
N VAL A 180 -7.48 -0.08 9.80
CA VAL A 180 -6.45 0.88 9.41
C VAL A 180 -6.75 1.47 8.03
N SER A 181 -7.23 0.68 7.07
CA SER A 181 -7.65 1.15 5.75
C SER A 181 -8.74 2.21 5.86
N TYR A 182 -9.78 1.93 6.66
CA TYR A 182 -10.85 2.89 6.94
C TYR A 182 -10.33 4.22 7.54
N ARG A 183 -9.40 4.14 8.51
CA ARG A 183 -8.82 5.34 9.15
C ARG A 183 -7.91 6.13 8.21
N LEU A 184 -7.21 5.49 7.28
CA LEU A 184 -6.33 6.15 6.32
C LEU A 184 -7.10 6.98 5.28
N GLU A 185 -8.36 6.61 4.97
CA GLU A 185 -9.24 7.37 4.08
C GLU A 185 -9.72 8.70 4.70
N MET A 186 -9.58 8.87 6.01
CA MET A 186 -9.96 10.10 6.69
C MET A 186 -9.09 11.28 6.24
N LYS A 187 -9.72 12.28 5.62
CA LYS A 187 -9.02 13.45 5.03
C LYS A 187 -8.14 14.19 6.03
N ASN A 188 -8.59 14.35 7.28
CA ASN A 188 -7.92 15.13 8.32
C ASN A 188 -7.06 14.27 9.27
N CYS A 189 -6.75 13.01 8.93
CA CYS A 189 -5.91 12.17 9.77
C CYS A 189 -4.46 12.67 9.74
N THR A 190 -3.92 13.04 10.91
CA THR A 190 -2.53 13.50 11.07
C THR A 190 -1.53 12.35 11.20
N ASN A 191 -2.02 11.14 11.53
CA ASN A 191 -1.18 10.00 11.91
C ASN A 191 -1.04 8.96 10.78
N LYS A 192 -1.19 9.38 9.52
CA LYS A 192 -1.19 8.47 8.36
C LYS A 192 0.11 7.67 8.24
N ALA A 193 1.26 8.29 8.48
CA ALA A 193 2.56 7.60 8.47
C ALA A 193 2.63 6.50 9.54
N GLN A 194 2.16 6.78 10.77
CA GLN A 194 2.13 5.81 11.86
C GLN A 194 1.15 4.67 11.56
N LEU A 195 -0.01 4.98 10.98
CA LEU A 195 -0.99 3.97 10.56
C LEU A 195 -0.44 3.06 9.45
N LEU A 196 0.25 3.61 8.44
CA LEU A 196 0.93 2.82 7.42
C LEU A 196 2.05 1.95 8.01
N ALA A 197 2.81 2.46 8.99
CA ALA A 197 3.85 1.70 9.67
C ALA A 197 3.28 0.49 10.45
N ILE A 198 2.06 0.60 11.01
CA ILE A 198 1.37 -0.50 11.67
C ILE A 198 1.04 -1.61 10.67
N LEU A 199 0.67 -1.30 9.43
CA LEU A 199 0.27 -2.32 8.44
C LEU A 199 1.38 -3.34 8.16
N HIS A 200 2.65 -2.93 8.24
CA HIS A 200 3.80 -3.77 7.90
C HIS A 200 3.84 -5.11 8.67
N PRO A 201 3.90 -5.14 10.01
CA PRO A 201 3.92 -6.39 10.77
C PRO A 201 2.67 -7.25 10.60
N TRP A 202 1.50 -6.64 10.41
CA TRP A 202 0.26 -7.40 10.22
C TRP A 202 0.22 -8.11 8.86
N ILE A 203 0.57 -7.38 7.79
CA ILE A 203 0.59 -7.92 6.43
C ILE A 203 1.62 -9.04 6.26
N ALA A 204 2.68 -9.05 7.07
CA ALA A 204 3.68 -10.12 7.05
C ALA A 204 3.13 -11.53 7.37
N ASN A 205 1.94 -11.62 7.96
CA ASN A 205 1.25 -12.88 8.24
C ASN A 205 0.35 -13.37 7.09
N LEU A 206 0.15 -12.55 6.06
CA LEU A 206 -0.88 -12.78 5.05
C LEU A 206 -0.35 -13.54 3.82
N GLU A 207 -0.91 -14.71 3.55
CA GLU A 207 -0.72 -15.46 2.31
C GLU A 207 -1.92 -15.21 1.39
N LEU A 208 -1.67 -14.66 0.21
CA LEU A 208 -2.68 -14.39 -0.81
C LEU A 208 -3.08 -15.69 -1.50
N VAL A 209 -4.37 -15.95 -1.52
CA VAL A 209 -4.99 -17.12 -2.15
C VAL A 209 -5.61 -16.71 -3.49
N ASP A 210 -5.21 -17.38 -4.57
CA ASP A 210 -5.78 -17.22 -5.92
C ASP A 210 -6.33 -18.57 -6.42
N GLN A 211 -7.61 -18.62 -6.79
CA GLN A 211 -8.26 -19.83 -7.34
C GLN A 211 -7.66 -20.27 -8.69
N ASN A 212 -7.03 -19.36 -9.43
CA ASN A 212 -6.55 -19.61 -10.79
C ASN A 212 -5.16 -20.26 -10.85
N VAL A 213 -4.47 -20.34 -9.72
CA VAL A 213 -3.18 -21.02 -9.61
C VAL A 213 -3.45 -22.42 -9.10
N VAL A 214 -3.30 -23.42 -9.97
CA VAL A 214 -3.35 -24.84 -9.59
C VAL A 214 -2.37 -25.03 -8.44
N GLU A 215 -2.82 -25.68 -7.36
CA GLU A 215 -2.01 -26.02 -6.18
C GLU A 215 -0.82 -26.93 -6.57
N GLU A 216 0.18 -26.39 -7.24
CA GLU A 216 1.52 -26.95 -7.19
C GLU A 216 2.04 -26.61 -5.80
N ALA A 217 2.03 -27.64 -4.95
CA ALA A 217 2.39 -27.58 -3.54
C ALA A 217 3.64 -26.73 -3.32
N ALA A 218 3.45 -25.48 -2.91
CA ALA A 218 4.53 -24.65 -2.42
C ALA A 218 5.05 -25.30 -1.13
N GLU A 219 6.19 -25.99 -1.24
CA GLU A 219 6.93 -26.46 -0.07
C GLU A 219 7.46 -25.24 0.68
N GLY A 220 6.77 -24.84 1.75
CA GLY A 220 7.13 -23.70 2.59
C GLY A 220 6.16 -23.50 3.75
N PRO A 221 6.51 -22.66 4.74
CA PRO A 221 5.60 -22.31 5.83
C PRO A 221 4.36 -21.60 5.26
N ARG A 222 3.19 -22.23 5.41
CA ARG A 222 1.89 -21.67 5.02
C ARG A 222 1.51 -20.52 5.95
N GLY A 223 1.04 -19.43 5.38
CA GLY A 223 0.53 -18.26 6.08
C GLY A 223 -0.95 -18.35 6.39
N TRP A 224 -1.51 -17.18 6.69
CA TRP A 224 -2.93 -17.01 6.96
C TRP A 224 -3.60 -16.34 5.75
N GLY A 225 -4.69 -16.90 5.22
CA GLY A 225 -5.27 -16.42 3.97
C GLY A 225 -6.66 -16.97 3.68
N SER A 226 -7.47 -16.19 2.96
CA SER A 226 -8.72 -16.61 2.31
C SER A 226 -8.91 -15.81 1.03
N GLU A 227 -9.78 -16.25 0.13
CA GLU A 227 -10.05 -15.53 -1.12
C GLU A 227 -10.63 -14.12 -0.85
N GLU A 228 -11.56 -14.03 0.09
CA GLU A 228 -12.21 -12.78 0.49
C GLU A 228 -11.19 -11.82 1.10
N ALA A 229 -10.26 -12.35 1.92
CA ALA A 229 -9.17 -11.57 2.49
C ALA A 229 -8.20 -11.07 1.41
N THR A 230 -7.84 -11.91 0.43
CA THR A 230 -7.04 -11.51 -0.73
C THR A 230 -7.68 -10.33 -1.47
N GLN A 231 -8.98 -10.43 -1.77
CA GLN A 231 -9.71 -9.39 -2.49
C GLN A 231 -9.78 -8.10 -1.68
N LEU A 232 -10.09 -8.18 -0.39
CA LEU A 232 -10.15 -7.01 0.50
C LEU A 232 -8.80 -6.29 0.57
N VAL A 233 -7.73 -7.04 0.81
CA VAL A 233 -6.39 -6.47 0.98
C VAL A 233 -5.88 -5.83 -0.29
N LEU A 234 -5.98 -6.53 -1.43
CA LEU A 234 -5.51 -5.99 -2.71
C LEU A 234 -6.34 -4.79 -3.19
N ASN A 235 -7.67 -4.83 -3.00
CA ASN A 235 -8.55 -3.70 -3.32
C ASN A 235 -8.17 -2.44 -2.53
N ASN A 236 -8.09 -2.56 -1.21
CA ASN A 236 -7.82 -1.42 -0.34
C ASN A 236 -6.39 -0.93 -0.51
N LEU A 237 -5.40 -1.84 -0.63
CA LEU A 237 -4.01 -1.43 -0.77
C LEU A 237 -3.77 -0.70 -2.10
N LEU A 238 -4.39 -1.14 -3.18
CA LEU A 238 -4.36 -0.41 -4.44
C LEU A 238 -5.06 0.95 -4.32
N TYR A 239 -6.24 1.02 -3.69
CA TYR A 239 -6.94 2.28 -3.45
C TYR A 239 -6.10 3.28 -2.64
N LEU A 240 -5.49 2.83 -1.53
CA LEU A 240 -4.59 3.64 -0.71
C LEU A 240 -3.40 4.12 -1.53
N THR A 241 -2.88 3.28 -2.44
CA THR A 241 -1.81 3.68 -3.34
C THR A 241 -2.25 4.79 -4.30
N LEU A 242 -3.47 4.71 -4.85
CA LEU A 242 -4.02 5.74 -5.74
C LEU A 242 -4.23 7.08 -5.01
N THR A 243 -4.55 7.06 -3.72
CA THR A 243 -4.94 8.24 -2.96
C THR A 243 -3.81 8.87 -2.14
N LEU A 244 -2.82 8.09 -1.70
CA LEU A 244 -1.77 8.52 -0.77
C LEU A 244 -0.35 8.53 -1.37
N SER A 245 -0.15 8.00 -2.59
CA SER A 245 1.20 7.88 -3.17
C SER A 245 1.92 9.20 -3.47
N SER A 246 1.23 10.35 -3.45
CA SER A 246 1.89 11.65 -3.57
C SER A 246 2.73 12.01 -2.35
N ASP A 247 2.25 11.63 -1.16
CA ASP A 247 2.79 12.09 0.12
C ASP A 247 3.51 10.96 0.88
N TYR A 248 3.10 9.70 0.68
CA TYR A 248 3.55 8.53 1.46
C TYR A 248 4.07 7.39 0.58
N GLU A 249 4.79 7.72 -0.50
CA GLU A 249 5.31 6.71 -1.44
C GLU A 249 6.23 5.68 -0.75
N GLN A 250 7.10 6.11 0.16
CA GLN A 250 8.07 5.22 0.79
C GLN A 250 7.37 4.20 1.70
N GLU A 251 6.44 4.67 2.53
CA GLU A 251 5.68 3.83 3.44
C GLU A 251 4.81 2.82 2.68
N LEU A 252 4.15 3.26 1.61
CA LEU A 252 3.37 2.36 0.74
C LEU A 252 4.25 1.33 0.03
N ALA A 253 5.42 1.74 -0.47
CA ALA A 253 6.37 0.84 -1.11
C ALA A 253 6.83 -0.27 -0.15
N GLU A 254 7.14 0.08 1.10
CA GLU A 254 7.53 -0.91 2.11
C GLU A 254 6.37 -1.85 2.46
N VAL A 255 5.13 -1.36 2.57
CA VAL A 255 3.95 -2.22 2.77
C VAL A 255 3.77 -3.23 1.63
N TRP A 256 3.87 -2.77 0.38
CA TRP A 256 3.78 -3.62 -0.81
C TRP A 256 4.90 -4.64 -0.89
N LYS A 257 6.14 -4.24 -0.60
CA LYS A 257 7.29 -5.15 -0.55
C LYS A 257 7.08 -6.23 0.51
N THR A 258 6.68 -5.84 1.72
CA THR A 258 6.44 -6.78 2.82
C THR A 258 5.37 -7.79 2.46
N LEU A 259 4.27 -7.38 1.83
CA LEU A 259 3.26 -8.31 1.32
C LEU A 259 3.89 -9.32 0.36
N VAL A 260 4.64 -8.86 -0.63
CA VAL A 260 5.18 -9.71 -1.71
C VAL A 260 6.27 -10.67 -1.22
N ILE A 261 7.15 -10.24 -0.32
CA ILE A 261 8.28 -11.07 0.16
C ILE A 261 7.86 -12.07 1.25
N SER A 262 6.71 -11.87 1.90
CA SER A 262 6.31 -12.66 3.07
C SER A 262 6.00 -14.12 2.74
N PHE A 263 5.42 -14.36 1.55
CA PHE A 263 5.11 -15.71 1.06
C PHE A 263 5.30 -15.79 -0.46
N PRO A 264 5.83 -16.91 -0.98
CA PRO A 264 6.12 -17.06 -2.41
C PRO A 264 4.86 -16.99 -3.29
N ALA A 265 3.70 -17.37 -2.76
CA ALA A 265 2.41 -17.28 -3.46
C ALA A 265 1.93 -15.84 -3.70
N ASN A 266 2.44 -14.88 -2.93
CA ASN A 266 1.92 -13.51 -2.94
C ASN A 266 2.27 -12.77 -4.23
N LEU A 267 3.49 -12.91 -4.75
CA LEU A 267 3.89 -12.24 -5.99
C LEU A 267 3.01 -12.65 -7.18
N PRO A 268 2.80 -13.97 -7.48
CA PRO A 268 1.87 -14.38 -8.52
C PRO A 268 0.45 -13.84 -8.34
N ALA A 269 -0.09 -13.87 -7.12
CA ALA A 269 -1.44 -13.37 -6.83
C ALA A 269 -1.56 -11.86 -7.09
N VAL A 270 -0.57 -11.06 -6.65
CA VAL A 270 -0.52 -9.62 -6.92
C VAL A 270 -0.43 -9.35 -8.42
N LEU A 271 0.41 -10.07 -9.16
CA LEU A 271 0.54 -9.89 -10.62
C LEU A 271 -0.75 -10.28 -11.37
N ASN A 272 -1.45 -11.33 -10.94
CA ASN A 272 -2.76 -11.70 -11.50
C ASN A 272 -3.83 -10.64 -11.19
N PHE A 273 -3.82 -10.08 -9.98
CA PHE A 273 -4.71 -8.97 -9.63
C PHE A 273 -4.41 -7.72 -10.48
N PHE A 274 -3.14 -7.39 -10.68
CA PHE A 274 -2.69 -6.31 -11.56
C PHE A 274 -3.08 -6.53 -13.01
N TYR A 275 -2.99 -7.76 -13.51
CA TYR A 275 -3.49 -8.13 -14.83
C TYR A 275 -4.99 -7.86 -14.96
N THR A 276 -5.79 -8.38 -14.03
CA THR A 276 -7.26 -8.19 -14.03
C THR A 276 -7.64 -6.72 -13.92
N THR A 277 -6.95 -5.97 -13.06
CA THR A 277 -7.23 -4.56 -12.81
C THR A 277 -6.82 -3.67 -13.99
N THR A 278 -5.68 -3.95 -14.62
CA THR A 278 -5.24 -3.26 -15.84
C THR A 278 -6.14 -3.58 -17.03
N LEU A 279 -6.68 -4.80 -17.08
CA LEU A 279 -7.70 -5.17 -18.06
C LEU A 279 -8.94 -4.30 -17.88
N LEU A 280 -9.41 -4.10 -16.65
CA LEU A 280 -10.59 -3.28 -16.36
C LEU A 280 -10.38 -1.79 -16.62
N SER A 281 -9.19 -1.24 -16.31
CA SER A 281 -8.88 0.17 -16.54
C SER A 281 -7.41 0.40 -16.88
N GLN A 282 -7.11 0.44 -18.18
CA GLN A 282 -5.75 0.71 -18.63
C GLN A 282 -5.30 2.15 -18.34
N GLU A 283 -6.13 3.15 -18.65
CA GLU A 283 -5.72 4.57 -18.63
C GLU A 283 -5.42 5.06 -17.21
N SER A 284 -6.24 4.69 -16.22
CA SER A 284 -6.08 5.18 -14.85
C SER A 284 -5.15 4.32 -13.99
N LEU A 285 -5.18 2.99 -14.14
CA LEU A 285 -4.52 2.08 -13.19
C LEU A 285 -3.16 1.59 -13.67
N LEU A 286 -2.90 1.53 -14.98
CA LEU A 286 -1.63 1.02 -15.51
C LEU A 286 -0.42 1.76 -14.93
N THR A 287 -0.47 3.10 -14.88
CA THR A 287 0.63 3.93 -14.35
C THR A 287 0.97 3.56 -12.91
N HIS A 288 -0.06 3.36 -12.07
CA HIS A 288 0.11 3.03 -10.66
C HIS A 288 0.63 1.61 -10.47
N THR A 289 0.08 0.65 -11.22
CA THR A 289 0.53 -0.74 -11.23
C THR A 289 2.00 -0.87 -11.65
N LYS A 290 2.40 -0.16 -12.72
CA LYS A 290 3.80 -0.10 -13.16
C LYS A 290 4.71 0.47 -12.07
N ARG A 291 4.28 1.53 -11.37
CA ARG A 291 5.01 2.13 -10.26
C ARG A 291 5.20 1.15 -9.09
N ILE A 292 4.14 0.41 -8.72
CA ILE A 292 4.23 -0.61 -7.67
C ILE A 292 5.21 -1.72 -8.07
N CYS A 293 5.14 -2.20 -9.33
CA CYS A 293 6.09 -3.18 -9.84
C CYS A 293 7.56 -2.71 -9.77
N VAL A 294 7.81 -1.43 -10.01
CA VAL A 294 9.15 -0.83 -9.84
C VAL A 294 9.60 -0.89 -8.38
N TRP A 295 8.71 -0.61 -7.42
CA TRP A 295 9.04 -0.70 -5.98
C TRP A 295 9.55 -2.08 -5.59
N PHE A 296 9.01 -3.17 -6.14
CA PHE A 296 9.47 -4.54 -5.88
C PHE A 296 10.93 -4.80 -6.27
N THR A 297 11.47 -4.01 -7.20
CA THR A 297 12.85 -4.16 -7.71
C THR A 297 13.85 -3.17 -7.14
N SER A 298 13.38 -2.21 -6.35
CA SER A 298 14.25 -1.26 -5.67
C SER A 298 14.97 -1.96 -4.51
N ASP A 299 16.31 -1.86 -4.48
CA ASP A 299 17.14 -2.22 -3.33
C ASP A 299 16.81 -1.26 -2.17
N GLY A 300 15.66 -1.47 -1.53
CA GLY A 300 15.43 -1.02 -0.16
C GLY A 300 16.23 -1.93 0.76
N ASN A 301 16.64 -1.42 1.92
CA ASN A 301 17.16 -2.23 3.02
C ASN A 301 16.07 -3.24 3.43
N ALA A 302 15.90 -4.31 2.67
CA ALA A 302 15.38 -5.55 3.15
C ALA A 302 16.39 -5.95 4.21
N ARG A 303 16.15 -5.48 5.45
CA ARG A 303 16.45 -6.27 6.62
C ARG A 303 15.85 -7.61 6.24
N GLU A 304 16.70 -8.54 5.81
CA GLU A 304 16.40 -9.94 5.77
C GLU A 304 15.98 -10.25 7.20
N ALA A 305 14.70 -10.05 7.48
CA ALA A 305 14.05 -10.65 8.60
C ALA A 305 14.05 -12.12 8.19
N SER A 306 15.15 -12.79 8.50
CA SER A 306 15.17 -14.20 8.80
C SER A 306 14.17 -14.38 9.94
N ILE A 307 12.87 -14.33 9.61
CA ILE A 307 11.82 -14.77 10.48
C ILE A 307 12.07 -16.27 10.51
N GLU A 308 12.85 -16.73 11.49
CA GLU A 308 12.92 -18.12 11.91
C GLU A 308 11.49 -18.52 12.32
N LYS A 309 10.65 -18.84 11.34
CA LYS A 309 9.32 -19.40 11.55
C LYS A 309 9.53 -20.83 12.03
N GLU A 310 8.93 -21.17 13.16
CA GLU A 310 8.87 -22.55 13.69
C GLU A 310 8.38 -23.54 12.63
N GLU A 311 8.79 -24.80 12.78
CA GLU A 311 8.71 -25.89 11.81
C GLU A 311 7.39 -25.98 11.02
N PRO A 312 7.47 -26.39 9.73
CA PRO A 312 6.30 -26.51 8.86
C PRO A 312 5.35 -27.60 9.37
N MET A 313 4.23 -27.21 9.96
CA MET A 313 3.07 -28.11 10.07
C MET A 313 2.47 -28.31 8.68
N LYS A 314 2.28 -29.58 8.30
CA LYS A 314 1.77 -30.07 7.01
C LYS A 314 0.31 -29.72 6.68
N ASP A 315 -0.30 -28.78 7.38
CA ASP A 315 -1.69 -28.36 7.08
C ASP A 315 -1.68 -27.15 6.14
N GLY A 316 -2.68 -27.08 5.26
CA GLY A 316 -2.83 -26.04 4.24
C GLY A 316 -2.89 -24.60 4.79
N VAL A 317 -3.10 -23.63 3.90
CA VAL A 317 -3.27 -22.20 4.28
C VAL A 317 -4.28 -22.09 5.43
N ARG A 318 -3.90 -21.43 6.53
CA ARG A 318 -4.80 -21.26 7.67
C ARG A 318 -5.82 -20.18 7.31
N LEU A 319 -7.11 -20.53 7.38
CA LEU A 319 -8.18 -19.58 7.06
C LEU A 319 -8.17 -18.40 8.03
N LEU A 320 -8.12 -17.19 7.49
CA LEU A 320 -8.33 -15.97 8.28
C LEU A 320 -9.81 -15.78 8.56
N PRO A 321 -10.20 -15.47 9.81
CA PRO A 321 -11.56 -15.03 10.07
C PRO A 321 -11.77 -13.67 9.40
N MET A 322 -12.80 -13.57 8.57
CA MET A 322 -13.20 -12.28 8.02
C MET A 322 -13.75 -11.36 9.12
N PRO A 323 -13.54 -10.04 9.04
CA PRO A 323 -14.12 -9.09 9.98
C PRO A 323 -15.66 -9.13 9.92
N ALA A 324 -16.32 -8.62 10.96
CA ALA A 324 -17.77 -8.48 10.97
C ALA A 324 -18.26 -7.71 9.72
N TYR A 325 -19.37 -8.17 9.13
CA TYR A 325 -19.93 -7.62 7.88
C TYR A 325 -18.99 -7.66 6.67
N GLY A 326 -17.91 -8.45 6.71
CA GLY A 326 -16.96 -8.60 5.60
C GLY A 326 -15.82 -7.58 5.61
N GLY A 327 -15.78 -6.65 6.56
CA GLY A 327 -14.76 -5.60 6.63
C GLY A 327 -15.01 -4.41 5.70
N HIS A 328 -14.11 -3.43 5.78
CA HIS A 328 -14.17 -2.20 5.01
C HIS A 328 -13.57 -2.41 3.62
N TYR A 329 -14.33 -2.06 2.58
CA TYR A 329 -13.87 -2.06 1.19
C TYR A 329 -13.78 -0.61 0.69
N SER A 330 -12.56 -0.17 0.40
CA SER A 330 -12.31 1.14 -0.20
C SER A 330 -12.95 1.22 -1.59
N PRO A 331 -13.48 2.40 -1.99
CA PRO A 331 -14.24 2.55 -3.24
C PRO A 331 -13.33 2.61 -4.48
N LEU A 332 -12.59 1.53 -4.78
CA LEU A 332 -11.73 1.41 -5.97
C LEU A 332 -12.51 1.54 -7.28
N SER A 333 -13.81 1.20 -7.26
CA SER A 333 -14.72 1.36 -8.40
C SER A 333 -14.79 2.80 -8.93
N GLN A 334 -14.46 3.82 -8.12
CA GLN A 334 -14.40 5.21 -8.57
C GLN A 334 -13.32 5.46 -9.63
N PHE A 335 -12.32 4.58 -9.73
CA PHE A 335 -11.22 4.67 -10.69
C PHE A 335 -11.40 3.74 -11.90
N LEU A 336 -12.49 2.95 -11.93
CA LEU A 336 -12.82 2.04 -13.03
C LEU A 336 -13.79 2.71 -14.01
N PRO A 337 -13.68 2.43 -15.33
CA PRO A 337 -14.63 2.94 -16.30
C PRO A 337 -16.03 2.37 -16.04
N PRO A 338 -17.09 3.09 -16.41
CA PRO A 338 -18.45 2.58 -16.31
C PRO A 338 -18.61 1.30 -17.14
N VAL A 339 -19.32 0.30 -16.58
CA VAL A 339 -19.52 -1.07 -17.11
C VAL A 339 -20.11 -1.13 -18.53
N VAL A 340 -20.49 0.01 -19.10
CA VAL A 340 -21.11 0.14 -20.43
C VAL A 340 -20.07 0.15 -21.56
N GLN A 341 -18.78 0.40 -21.26
CA GLN A 341 -17.73 0.45 -22.29
C GLN A 341 -17.12 -0.94 -22.56
N PRO A 342 -16.85 -1.28 -23.84
CA PRO A 342 -16.15 -2.52 -24.16
C PRO A 342 -14.72 -2.47 -23.62
N VAL A 343 -14.39 -3.43 -22.76
CA VAL A 343 -13.04 -3.59 -22.20
C VAL A 343 -12.07 -3.96 -23.32
N GLN A 344 -10.99 -3.20 -23.49
CA GLN A 344 -9.93 -3.58 -24.42
C GLN A 344 -9.16 -4.79 -23.89
N PHE A 345 -9.26 -5.93 -24.56
CA PHE A 345 -8.62 -7.16 -24.12
C PHE A 345 -7.12 -7.17 -24.39
N PHE A 346 -6.30 -7.02 -23.35
CA PHE A 346 -4.87 -7.36 -23.40
C PHE A 346 -4.66 -8.82 -23.02
N ASN A 347 -3.79 -9.50 -23.75
CA ASN A 347 -3.30 -10.82 -23.33
C ASN A 347 -2.34 -10.66 -22.14
N LYS A 348 -2.20 -11.72 -21.31
CA LYS A 348 -1.25 -11.73 -20.17
C LYS A 348 0.16 -11.30 -20.57
N SER A 349 0.65 -11.74 -21.73
CA SER A 349 1.96 -11.36 -22.26
C SER A 349 2.06 -9.90 -22.65
N GLU A 350 0.97 -9.28 -23.11
CA GLU A 350 0.94 -7.86 -23.46
C GLU A 350 0.98 -7.00 -22.21
N VAL A 351 0.19 -7.33 -21.17
CA VAL A 351 0.29 -6.66 -19.86
C VAL A 351 1.67 -6.87 -19.25
N GLY A 352 2.23 -8.08 -19.36
CA GLY A 352 3.60 -8.37 -18.94
C GLY A 352 4.63 -7.43 -19.57
N LEU A 353 4.55 -7.20 -20.89
CA LEU A 353 5.42 -6.23 -21.57
C LEU A 353 5.21 -4.80 -21.05
N LEU A 354 3.97 -4.39 -20.82
CA LEU A 354 3.68 -3.07 -20.24
C LEU A 354 4.34 -2.90 -18.88
N LEU A 355 4.22 -3.89 -17.98
CA LEU A 355 4.80 -3.84 -16.63
C LEU A 355 6.33 -3.92 -16.64
N VAL A 356 6.90 -4.86 -17.39
CA VAL A 356 8.36 -5.09 -17.45
C VAL A 356 9.11 -3.91 -18.08
N CYS A 357 8.47 -3.16 -18.98
CA CYS A 357 9.06 -2.00 -19.64
C CYS A 357 9.74 -1.03 -18.65
N ASP A 358 9.10 -0.73 -17.52
CA ASP A 358 9.64 0.19 -16.51
C ASP A 358 10.62 -0.50 -15.55
N ILE A 359 10.46 -1.81 -15.33
CA ILE A 359 11.34 -2.61 -14.48
C ILE A 359 12.75 -2.70 -15.06
N ILE A 360 12.91 -2.91 -16.38
CA ILE A 360 14.24 -3.03 -17.02
C ILE A 360 15.13 -1.80 -16.75
N ARG A 361 14.52 -0.63 -16.50
CA ARG A 361 15.25 0.62 -16.21
C ARG A 361 15.74 0.72 -14.76
N THR A 362 15.24 -0.10 -13.85
CA THR A 362 15.60 0.01 -12.44
C THR A 362 17.02 -0.50 -12.22
N ARG A 363 17.71 0.06 -11.23
CA ARG A 363 19.02 -0.45 -10.79
C ARG A 363 18.78 -1.71 -9.96
N SER A 364 18.30 -2.77 -10.59
CA SER A 364 18.10 -4.06 -9.94
C SER A 364 19.41 -4.84 -9.95
N THR A 365 19.65 -5.62 -8.89
CA THR A 365 20.71 -6.65 -8.84
C THR A 365 20.43 -7.86 -9.74
N VAL A 366 19.25 -7.90 -10.35
CA VAL A 366 18.79 -8.98 -11.24
C VAL A 366 19.60 -8.99 -12.54
N ASP A 367 20.19 -10.15 -12.85
CA ASP A 367 20.80 -10.37 -14.16
C ASP A 367 19.71 -10.66 -15.20
N TRP A 368 19.61 -9.77 -16.20
CA TRP A 368 18.62 -9.90 -17.26
C TRP A 368 19.09 -10.83 -18.39
N SER A 369 20.36 -11.24 -18.42
CA SER A 369 21.04 -11.94 -19.54
C SER A 369 20.20 -13.01 -20.23
N ASP A 370 19.60 -13.93 -19.46
CA ASP A 370 18.79 -15.04 -19.97
C ASP A 370 17.45 -14.60 -20.60
N SER A 371 16.89 -13.48 -20.14
CA SER A 371 15.57 -12.98 -20.55
C SER A 371 15.62 -11.91 -21.65
N LEU A 372 16.79 -11.29 -21.88
CA LEU A 372 16.93 -10.17 -22.82
C LEU A 372 16.57 -10.56 -24.25
N ALA A 373 16.97 -11.75 -24.71
CA ALA A 373 16.64 -12.23 -26.05
C ALA A 373 15.12 -12.39 -26.24
N LEU A 374 14.42 -12.93 -25.23
CA LEU A 374 12.98 -13.11 -25.25
C LEU A 374 12.24 -11.76 -25.17
N LEU A 375 12.70 -10.85 -24.32
CA LEU A 375 12.15 -9.50 -24.20
C LEU A 375 12.31 -8.71 -25.50
N LEU A 376 13.48 -8.80 -26.13
CA LEU A 376 13.75 -8.16 -27.42
C LEU A 376 12.86 -8.74 -28.52
N HIS A 377 12.79 -10.07 -28.63
CA HIS A 377 11.95 -10.75 -29.62
C HIS A 377 10.47 -10.38 -29.45
N PHE A 378 9.95 -10.46 -28.22
CA PHE A 378 8.56 -10.11 -27.93
C PHE A 378 8.26 -8.63 -28.21
N SER A 379 9.18 -7.73 -27.85
CA SER A 379 9.02 -6.30 -28.13
C SER A 379 9.00 -6.00 -29.63
N ILE A 380 9.88 -6.64 -30.41
CA ILE A 380 9.89 -6.48 -31.88
C ILE A 380 8.58 -6.96 -32.49
N LEU A 381 8.04 -8.11 -32.05
CA LEU A 381 6.74 -8.62 -32.48
C LEU A 381 5.55 -7.74 -32.11
N ARG A 382 5.74 -6.70 -31.29
CA ARG A 382 4.68 -5.76 -30.87
C ARG A 382 4.88 -4.35 -31.41
N LEU A 383 5.92 -4.12 -32.22
CA LEU A 383 6.14 -2.83 -32.88
C LEU A 383 5.06 -2.48 -33.91
N ASP A 384 4.45 -3.49 -34.53
CA ASP A 384 3.37 -3.40 -35.52
C ASP A 384 1.96 -3.46 -34.91
N SER A 385 1.86 -3.46 -33.58
CA SER A 385 0.56 -3.51 -32.90
C SER A 385 -0.31 -2.31 -33.26
N LEU A 386 -1.56 -2.57 -33.65
CA LEU A 386 -2.57 -1.54 -33.87
C LEU A 386 -2.96 -0.78 -32.59
N ARG A 387 -2.48 -1.22 -31.43
CA ARG A 387 -2.71 -0.55 -30.14
C ARG A 387 -1.56 0.41 -29.85
N PRO A 388 -1.79 1.73 -29.85
CA PRO A 388 -0.72 2.72 -29.70
C PRO A 388 0.06 2.58 -28.38
N ALA A 389 -0.62 2.23 -27.29
CA ALA A 389 0.01 2.01 -26.00
C ALA A 389 1.03 0.86 -26.06
N LEU A 390 0.68 -0.28 -26.69
CA LEU A 390 1.56 -1.44 -26.76
C LEU A 390 2.76 -1.17 -27.68
N CYS A 391 2.53 -0.53 -28.83
CA CYS A 391 3.60 -0.11 -29.73
C CYS A 391 4.58 0.86 -29.03
N ARG A 392 4.07 1.84 -28.25
CA ARG A 392 4.90 2.77 -27.49
C ARG A 392 5.75 2.06 -26.44
N HIS A 393 5.15 1.17 -25.65
CA HIS A 393 5.88 0.41 -24.62
C HIS A 393 6.86 -0.60 -25.23
N ALA A 394 6.54 -1.20 -26.39
CA ALA A 394 7.44 -2.06 -27.14
C ALA A 394 8.68 -1.29 -27.62
N ARG A 395 8.50 -0.10 -28.24
CA ARG A 395 9.61 0.79 -28.60
C ARG A 395 10.47 1.13 -27.39
N GLN A 396 9.84 1.50 -26.28
CA GLN A 396 10.53 1.85 -25.06
C GLN A 396 11.28 0.65 -24.44
N ALA A 397 10.70 -0.55 -24.45
CA ALA A 397 11.34 -1.76 -23.95
C ALA A 397 12.59 -2.11 -24.77
N ILE A 398 12.53 -1.98 -26.09
CA ILE A 398 13.72 -2.16 -26.95
C ILE A 398 14.79 -1.16 -26.56
N ILE A 399 14.46 0.13 -26.44
CA ILE A 399 15.42 1.16 -26.01
C ILE A 399 16.04 0.79 -24.65
N ASN A 400 15.24 0.35 -23.68
CA ASN A 400 15.72 -0.04 -22.35
C ASN A 400 16.67 -1.24 -22.41
N VAL A 401 16.37 -2.25 -23.23
CA VAL A 401 17.25 -3.41 -23.47
C VAL A 401 18.56 -2.97 -24.12
N LEU A 402 18.52 -2.08 -25.13
CA LEU A 402 19.73 -1.58 -25.78
C LEU A 402 20.60 -0.77 -24.81
N MET A 403 19.99 0.01 -23.92
CA MET A 403 20.69 0.80 -22.90
C MET A 403 21.51 -0.07 -21.93
N ILE A 404 21.11 -1.33 -21.68
CA ILE A 404 21.89 -2.28 -20.86
C ILE A 404 23.22 -2.64 -21.54
N TYR A 405 23.23 -2.75 -22.88
CA TYR A 405 24.41 -3.13 -23.65
C TYR A 405 25.28 -1.93 -24.08
N MET A 406 24.83 -0.70 -23.83
CA MET A 406 25.57 0.50 -24.21
C MET A 406 26.73 0.79 -23.26
N GLU A 407 27.86 1.23 -23.83
CA GLU A 407 28.99 1.70 -23.05
C GLU A 407 28.63 2.97 -22.27
N LYS A 408 29.16 3.10 -21.05
CA LYS A 408 28.93 4.29 -20.18
C LYS A 408 29.29 5.61 -20.85
N SER A 409 30.24 5.60 -21.80
CA SER A 409 30.68 6.75 -22.58
C SER A 409 29.57 7.32 -23.49
N GLN A 410 28.59 6.52 -23.89
CA GLN A 410 27.55 6.88 -24.86
C GLN A 410 26.22 7.28 -24.21
N LEU A 411 26.02 6.94 -22.94
CA LEU A 411 24.81 7.28 -22.19
C LEU A 411 24.42 8.78 -22.24
N PRO A 412 25.37 9.76 -22.21
CA PRO A 412 25.02 11.18 -22.31
C PRO A 412 24.43 11.56 -23.67
N LEU A 413 24.98 11.02 -24.76
CA LEU A 413 24.48 11.25 -26.13
C LEU A 413 23.06 10.72 -26.27
N VAL A 414 22.84 9.49 -25.82
CA VAL A 414 21.53 8.82 -25.89
C VAL A 414 20.51 9.51 -25.00
N SER A 415 20.90 9.95 -23.80
CA SER A 415 20.05 10.76 -22.94
C SER A 415 19.64 12.07 -23.62
N SER A 416 20.55 12.75 -24.33
CA SER A 416 20.20 13.93 -25.12
C SER A 416 19.24 13.63 -26.27
N ILE A 417 19.35 12.47 -26.91
CA ILE A 417 18.45 12.04 -27.99
C ILE A 417 17.04 11.81 -27.40
N LEU A 418 16.95 11.06 -26.31
CA LEU A 418 15.68 10.74 -25.65
C LEU A 418 14.99 11.99 -25.08
N LEU A 419 15.74 12.94 -24.52
CA LEU A 419 15.21 14.22 -24.04
C LEU A 419 14.70 15.11 -25.18
N LYS A 420 15.40 15.15 -26.32
CA LYS A 420 14.97 15.94 -27.48
C LYS A 420 13.70 15.42 -28.14
N ASN A 421 13.47 14.11 -28.04
CA ASN A 421 12.36 13.44 -28.70
C ASN A 421 11.16 13.16 -27.75
N ASP A 422 11.12 13.76 -26.56
CA ASP A 422 10.07 13.64 -25.54
C ASP A 422 9.72 12.20 -25.09
N MET A 423 10.61 11.22 -25.24
CA MET A 423 10.34 9.81 -24.86
C MET A 423 10.38 9.56 -23.35
N ILE A 424 10.49 10.59 -22.50
CA ILE A 424 10.80 10.42 -21.08
C ILE A 424 9.58 10.57 -20.14
N TYR A 425 8.49 11.22 -20.55
CA TYR A 425 7.27 11.29 -19.72
C TYR A 425 6.00 11.22 -20.57
N GLY A 426 5.45 10.01 -20.67
CA GLY A 426 4.08 9.76 -21.11
C GLY A 426 3.18 9.36 -19.94
N THR A 427 3.17 10.15 -18.86
CA THR A 427 2.01 10.20 -17.98
C THR A 427 1.02 11.16 -18.63
N GLU A 428 -0.17 10.66 -18.93
CA GLU A 428 -1.25 11.34 -19.66
C GLU A 428 -1.88 12.50 -18.85
N GLY A 429 -1.09 13.53 -18.55
CA GLY A 429 -1.48 14.65 -17.68
C GLY A 429 -1.28 16.04 -18.29
N SER A 430 -1.25 16.18 -19.61
CA SER A 430 -1.30 17.51 -20.25
C SER A 430 -2.66 17.69 -20.92
N GLU A 431 -3.49 18.54 -20.33
CA GLU A 431 -4.78 18.97 -20.86
C GLU A 431 -4.62 19.42 -22.32
N ILE A 432 -5.32 18.73 -23.23
CA ILE A 432 -5.45 19.15 -24.62
C ILE A 432 -6.40 20.34 -24.64
N THR A 433 -5.86 21.54 -24.43
CA THR A 433 -6.45 22.77 -24.93
C THR A 433 -5.62 23.24 -26.11
N GLY A 434 -6.09 22.92 -27.30
CA GLY A 434 -5.47 23.33 -28.56
C GLY A 434 -6.36 22.91 -29.70
N GLU A 435 -7.18 23.85 -30.14
CA GLU A 435 -8.16 23.73 -31.23
C GLU A 435 -7.60 23.00 -32.45
N VAL A 436 -8.39 22.06 -32.99
CA VAL A 436 -8.18 21.47 -34.30
C VAL A 436 -8.42 22.56 -35.35
N SER A 437 -7.37 23.29 -35.72
CA SER A 437 -7.38 24.11 -36.93
C SER A 437 -7.17 23.20 -38.14
N VAL A 438 -8.22 23.03 -38.94
CA VAL A 438 -8.15 22.43 -40.28
C VAL A 438 -7.29 23.32 -41.17
N GLY A 439 -5.99 23.02 -41.23
CA GLY A 439 -4.99 23.70 -42.04
C GLY A 439 -4.67 22.92 -43.30
N VAL A 440 -4.94 23.54 -44.44
CA VAL A 440 -4.69 23.09 -45.82
C VAL A 440 -3.26 22.54 -46.00
N CYS A 441 -3.14 21.43 -46.73
CA CYS A 441 -1.88 20.79 -47.13
C CYS A 441 -0.89 21.79 -47.77
N ARG A 442 0.21 22.05 -47.08
CA ARG A 442 1.45 22.58 -47.65
C ARG A 442 2.56 21.60 -47.35
N GLU A 443 3.31 21.22 -48.39
CA GLU A 443 4.52 20.39 -48.27
C GLU A 443 5.57 21.14 -47.45
N GLU A 444 5.61 20.87 -46.14
CA GLU A 444 6.67 21.35 -45.25
C GLU A 444 7.92 20.49 -45.45
N SER A 445 9.06 21.14 -45.62
CA SER A 445 10.37 20.47 -45.70
C SER A 445 10.60 19.61 -44.45
N PRO A 446 11.15 18.38 -44.58
CA PRO A 446 11.36 17.52 -43.42
C PRO A 446 12.26 18.25 -42.41
N SER A 447 11.86 18.26 -41.14
CA SER A 447 12.71 18.77 -40.06
C SER A 447 14.07 18.07 -40.12
N PHE A 448 15.14 18.75 -39.71
CA PHE A 448 16.49 18.18 -39.72
C PHE A 448 16.54 16.79 -39.04
N ALA A 449 15.80 16.62 -37.93
CA ALA A 449 15.67 15.34 -37.24
C ALA A 449 15.08 14.23 -38.12
N ARG A 450 14.05 14.53 -38.92
CA ARG A 450 13.39 13.58 -39.82
C ARG A 450 14.28 13.16 -40.98
N ALA A 451 15.04 14.11 -41.54
CA ALA A 451 16.04 13.81 -42.57
C ALA A 451 17.16 12.90 -42.03
N THR A 452 17.65 13.17 -40.81
CA THR A 452 18.64 12.32 -40.14
C THR A 452 18.07 10.94 -39.80
N ALA A 453 16.82 10.85 -39.36
CA ALA A 453 16.15 9.56 -39.08
C ALA A 453 16.02 8.71 -40.34
N ASP A 454 15.61 9.32 -41.47
CA ASP A 454 15.49 8.61 -42.74
C ASP A 454 16.85 8.13 -43.28
N GLU A 455 17.92 8.88 -43.02
CA GLU A 455 19.29 8.45 -43.32
C GLU A 455 19.70 7.25 -42.44
N TYR A 456 19.47 7.32 -41.13
CA TYR A 456 19.73 6.19 -40.23
C TYR A 456 18.92 4.95 -40.59
N ARG A 457 17.62 5.10 -40.92
CA ARG A 457 16.78 4.00 -41.40
C ARG A 457 17.37 3.36 -42.65
N ARG A 458 17.76 4.17 -43.65
CA ARG A 458 18.40 3.67 -44.87
C ARG A 458 19.68 2.90 -44.58
N MET A 459 20.53 3.39 -43.70
CA MET A 459 21.78 2.70 -43.32
C MET A 459 21.50 1.38 -42.59
N ILE A 460 20.56 1.37 -41.64
CA ILE A 460 20.17 0.17 -40.87
C ILE A 460 19.63 -0.93 -41.81
N PHE A 461 18.74 -0.58 -42.74
CA PHE A 461 18.15 -1.57 -43.68
C PHE A 461 19.12 -2.00 -44.79
N ALA A 462 20.10 -1.17 -45.15
CA ALA A 462 21.08 -1.51 -46.19
C ALA A 462 22.14 -2.49 -45.69
N CYS A 463 22.90 -2.12 -44.65
CA CYS A 463 23.88 -3.02 -44.03
C CYS A 463 24.35 -2.49 -42.67
N PRO A 464 24.31 -3.30 -41.59
CA PRO A 464 24.85 -2.91 -40.29
C PRO A 464 26.35 -2.55 -40.30
N SER A 465 27.10 -3.01 -41.30
CA SER A 465 28.53 -2.68 -41.48
C SER A 465 28.81 -1.24 -41.91
N LEU A 466 27.78 -0.47 -42.28
CA LEU A 466 27.90 0.96 -42.57
C LEU A 466 28.23 1.79 -41.33
N PHE A 467 28.01 1.24 -40.13
CA PHE A 467 28.39 1.86 -38.87
C PHE A 467 29.80 1.46 -38.48
N SER A 468 30.64 2.45 -38.17
CA SER A 468 32.03 2.27 -37.75
C SER A 468 32.18 1.50 -36.44
N ARG A 469 31.20 1.62 -35.54
CA ARG A 469 31.18 0.97 -34.23
C ARG A 469 29.78 0.44 -33.95
N ASN A 470 29.71 -0.68 -33.23
CA ASN A 470 28.42 -1.21 -32.73
C ASN A 470 27.67 -0.17 -31.89
N SER A 471 28.40 0.68 -31.18
CA SER A 471 27.86 1.78 -30.39
C SER A 471 27.10 2.82 -31.23
N ASP A 472 27.59 3.09 -32.45
CA ASP A 472 26.97 4.06 -33.37
C ASP A 472 25.69 3.48 -33.98
N LEU A 473 25.69 2.18 -34.28
CA LEU A 473 24.49 1.44 -34.69
C LEU A 473 23.41 1.46 -33.59
N LEU A 474 23.79 1.18 -32.34
CA LEU A 474 22.87 1.21 -31.21
C LEU A 474 22.26 2.61 -31.02
N SER A 475 23.08 3.66 -31.10
CA SER A 475 22.62 5.05 -31.01
C SER A 475 21.67 5.43 -32.16
N ALA A 476 21.94 4.97 -33.38
CA ALA A 476 21.07 5.18 -34.53
C ALA A 476 19.71 4.46 -34.39
N ILE A 477 19.71 3.24 -33.85
CA ILE A 477 18.47 2.51 -33.55
C ILE A 477 17.65 3.24 -32.49
N VAL A 478 18.27 3.71 -31.40
CA VAL A 478 17.57 4.50 -30.37
C VAL A 478 17.02 5.81 -30.95
N PHE A 479 17.76 6.48 -31.83
CA PHE A 479 17.28 7.68 -32.51
C PHE A 479 16.02 7.40 -33.35
N CYS A 480 16.04 6.33 -34.17
CA CYS A 480 14.89 5.95 -35.00
C CYS A 480 13.67 5.49 -34.18
N LEU A 481 13.87 4.82 -33.04
CA LEU A 481 12.79 4.33 -32.18
C LEU A 481 12.21 5.42 -31.26
N SER A 482 12.98 6.49 -31.00
CA SER A 482 12.54 7.62 -30.17
C SER A 482 11.80 8.71 -30.94
N GLU A 483 11.89 8.72 -32.27
CA GLU A 483 11.16 9.67 -33.12
C GLU A 483 9.63 9.46 -33.05
N LYS A 484 8.87 10.55 -33.05
CA LYS A 484 7.39 10.57 -32.96
C LYS A 484 6.72 10.06 -34.24
#